data_AF-A0A951I7V0-F1
#
_entry.id   AF-A0A951I7V0-F1
#
_cell.length_a   1.000
_cell.length_b   1.000
_cell.length_c   1.000
_cell.angle_alpha   90.00
_cell.angle_beta   90.00
_cell.angle_gamma   90.00
#
_symmetry.space_group_name_H-M   'P 1'
#
loop_
_entity.id
_entity.type
_entity.pdbx_description
1 polymer ?
#
loop_
_entity_poly.entity_id
_entity_poly.type
_entity_poly.pdbx_seq_one_letter_code
_entity_poly.pdbx_strand_id
1 'polypeptide(L)'
;MNEFQLYFKIGYQHIADFRGIDHILFVTALCLRYQFPDWRKILVLVTAFTIGHSITLALSVFNVVNYPVKWIEFLIPVTIVITAISNVFVKKFAFKTRFPVIYFFALFFGLIHGLGFSSYLKSLLGTDRGIVTQLLAFNLGLEVGQLLIVTAVLLISFIFVGILKISRREYLLWVSGGIFALALQMALERIPS
;
A
#
# COMPACT_ATOMS: atom_id res chain seq x y z
N MET A 1 8.96 -17.94 -20.14
CA MET A 1 8.28 -17.65 -18.86
C MET A 1 6.80 -17.91 -19.09
N ASN A 2 6.13 -18.66 -18.21
CA ASN A 2 4.68 -18.86 -18.34
C ASN A 2 3.94 -17.53 -18.07
N GLU A 3 2.76 -17.30 -18.64
CA GLU A 3 1.97 -16.08 -18.43
C GLU A 3 1.79 -15.76 -16.94
N PHE A 4 1.46 -16.77 -16.13
CA PHE A 4 1.31 -16.60 -14.69
C PHE A 4 2.57 -16.00 -14.04
N GLN A 5 3.75 -16.50 -14.40
CA GLN A 5 5.02 -16.00 -13.87
C GLN A 5 5.30 -14.55 -14.32
N LEU A 6 4.88 -14.19 -15.54
CA LEU A 6 5.00 -12.83 -16.05
C LEU A 6 4.16 -11.85 -15.22
N TYR A 7 2.86 -12.13 -15.06
CA TYR A 7 1.99 -11.23 -14.30
C TYR A 7 2.30 -11.22 -12.80
N PHE A 8 2.71 -12.35 -12.23
CA PHE A 8 3.23 -12.38 -10.87
C PHE A 8 4.45 -11.47 -10.70
N LYS A 9 5.41 -11.54 -11.64
CA LYS A 9 6.58 -10.66 -11.61
C LYS A 9 6.19 -9.19 -11.78
N ILE A 10 5.25 -8.88 -12.67
CA ILE A 10 4.74 -7.51 -12.86
C ILE A 10 4.11 -6.99 -11.55
N GLY A 11 3.31 -7.80 -10.85
CA GLY A 11 2.72 -7.44 -9.55
C GLY A 11 3.76 -7.17 -8.47
N TYR A 12 4.76 -8.04 -8.37
CA TYR A 12 5.90 -7.85 -7.47
C TYR A 12 6.69 -6.56 -7.80
N GLN A 13 7.03 -6.35 -9.07
CA GLN A 13 7.81 -5.18 -9.51
C GLN A 13 7.03 -3.88 -9.36
N HIS A 14 5.70 -3.91 -9.55
CA HIS A 14 4.85 -2.75 -9.37
C HIS A 14 5.05 -2.08 -8.00
N ILE A 15 5.23 -2.89 -6.96
CA ILE A 15 5.40 -2.38 -5.60
C ILE A 15 6.86 -2.24 -5.17
N ALA A 16 7.75 -3.06 -5.71
CA ALA A 16 9.15 -3.11 -5.30
C ALA A 16 10.07 -2.16 -6.10
N ASP A 17 9.64 -1.64 -7.26
CA ASP A 17 10.42 -0.70 -8.06
C ASP A 17 10.23 0.76 -7.63
N PHE A 18 11.12 1.66 -8.06
CA PHE A 18 11.07 3.10 -7.79
C PHE A 18 9.74 3.76 -8.17
N ARG A 19 9.03 3.23 -9.18
CA ARG A 19 7.69 3.72 -9.58
C ARG A 19 6.60 3.38 -8.55
N GLY A 20 6.85 2.41 -7.68
CA GLY A 20 5.99 1.98 -6.58
C GLY A 20 6.26 2.69 -5.26
N ILE A 21 7.02 3.80 -5.24
CA ILE A 21 7.38 4.51 -4.01
C ILE A 21 6.15 4.90 -3.18
N ASP A 22 5.05 5.27 -3.83
CA ASP A 22 3.76 5.58 -3.22
C ASP A 22 3.30 4.42 -2.32
N HIS A 23 3.37 3.18 -2.83
CA HIS A 23 2.98 1.99 -2.09
C HIS A 23 3.95 1.65 -0.96
N ILE A 24 5.26 1.81 -1.18
CA ILE A 24 6.27 1.58 -0.14
C ILE A 24 6.03 2.55 1.02
N LEU A 25 5.84 3.84 0.73
CA LEU A 25 5.55 4.87 1.74
C LEU A 25 4.23 4.58 2.46
N PHE A 26 3.18 4.21 1.72
CA PHE A 26 1.87 3.88 2.28
C PHE A 26 1.94 2.67 3.23
N VAL A 27 2.43 1.53 2.75
CA VAL A 27 2.55 0.28 3.53
C VAL A 27 3.45 0.50 4.74
N THR A 28 4.54 1.25 4.57
CA THR A 28 5.42 1.62 5.68
C THR A 28 4.65 2.42 6.72
N ALA A 29 4.00 3.53 6.35
CA ALA A 29 3.27 4.38 7.28
C ALA A 29 2.17 3.60 8.02
N LEU A 30 1.49 2.70 7.33
CA LEU A 30 0.40 1.89 7.86
C LEU A 30 0.89 0.83 8.85
N CYS A 31 2.03 0.19 8.55
CA CYS A 31 2.60 -0.90 9.35
C CYS A 31 3.51 -0.44 10.48
N LEU A 32 4.02 0.79 10.42
CA LEU A 32 5.00 1.38 11.35
C LEU A 32 4.59 1.31 12.83
N ARG A 33 3.28 1.31 13.09
CA ARG A 33 2.73 1.23 14.45
C ARG A 33 2.71 -0.18 15.04
N TYR A 34 3.07 -1.22 14.31
CA TYR A 34 3.06 -2.62 14.75
C TYR A 34 4.48 -3.15 15.04
N GLN A 35 4.56 -4.35 15.61
CA GLN A 35 5.80 -5.08 15.91
C GLN A 35 5.65 -6.55 15.47
N PHE A 36 6.73 -7.34 15.50
CA PHE A 36 6.70 -8.77 15.15
C PHE A 36 5.56 -9.58 15.81
N PRO A 37 5.23 -9.39 17.11
CA PRO A 37 4.12 -10.11 17.74
C PRO A 37 2.73 -9.81 17.13
N ASP A 38 2.58 -8.68 16.43
CA ASP A 38 1.33 -8.23 15.80
C ASP A 38 1.14 -8.78 14.37
N TRP A 39 1.96 -9.74 13.91
CA TRP A 39 1.98 -10.22 12.51
C TRP A 39 0.60 -10.53 11.91
N ARG A 40 -0.31 -11.14 12.69
CA ARG A 40 -1.70 -11.44 12.22
C ARG A 40 -2.47 -10.18 11.86
N LYS A 41 -2.32 -9.11 12.65
CA LYS A 41 -2.97 -7.82 12.40
C LYS A 41 -2.41 -7.15 11.15
N ILE A 42 -1.11 -7.32 10.93
CA ILE A 42 -0.42 -6.77 9.76
C ILE A 42 -0.87 -7.51 8.49
N LEU A 43 -0.95 -8.85 8.53
CA LEU A 43 -1.47 -9.63 7.41
C LEU A 43 -2.88 -9.19 7.01
N VAL A 44 -3.80 -9.11 7.97
CA VAL A 44 -5.18 -8.65 7.70
C VAL A 44 -5.20 -7.26 7.04
N LEU A 45 -4.30 -6.38 7.46
CA LEU A 45 -4.22 -5.00 6.99
C LEU A 45 -3.61 -4.90 5.59
N VAL A 46 -2.57 -5.68 5.30
CA VAL A 46 -2.00 -5.81 3.95
C VAL A 46 -3.03 -6.41 3.00
N THR A 47 -3.62 -7.54 3.38
CA THR A 47 -4.65 -8.21 2.57
C THR A 47 -5.88 -7.33 2.35
N ALA A 48 -6.32 -6.55 3.35
CA ALA A 48 -7.40 -5.58 3.16
C ALA A 48 -7.06 -4.54 2.08
N PHE A 49 -5.83 -4.00 2.10
CA PHE A 49 -5.37 -3.11 1.04
C PHE A 49 -5.33 -3.82 -0.33
N THR A 50 -4.76 -5.04 -0.39
CA THR A 50 -4.69 -5.84 -1.62
C THR A 50 -6.09 -6.10 -2.19
N ILE A 51 -7.07 -6.42 -1.35
CA ILE A 51 -8.46 -6.64 -1.76
C ILE A 51 -9.03 -5.36 -2.39
N GLY A 52 -8.89 -4.22 -1.72
CA GLY A 52 -9.37 -2.94 -2.25
C GLY A 52 -8.72 -2.61 -3.59
N HIS A 53 -7.40 -2.74 -3.65
CA HIS A 53 -6.62 -2.53 -4.88
C HIS A 53 -7.07 -3.44 -6.02
N SER A 54 -7.27 -4.73 -5.73
CA SER A 54 -7.70 -5.73 -6.70
C SER A 54 -9.09 -5.42 -7.28
N ILE A 55 -10.01 -4.92 -6.44
CA ILE A 55 -11.38 -4.59 -6.86
C ILE A 55 -11.36 -3.48 -7.91
N THR A 56 -10.73 -2.35 -7.63
CA THR A 56 -10.73 -1.22 -8.57
C THR A 56 -9.89 -1.50 -9.81
N LEU A 57 -8.81 -2.26 -9.66
CA LEU A 57 -8.01 -2.75 -10.78
C LEU A 57 -8.86 -3.59 -11.74
N ALA A 58 -9.59 -4.59 -11.21
CA ALA A 58 -10.46 -5.43 -12.01
C ALA A 58 -11.59 -4.61 -12.67
N LEU A 59 -12.26 -3.74 -11.92
CA LEU A 59 -13.33 -2.89 -12.45
C LEU A 59 -12.84 -1.98 -13.59
N SER A 60 -11.64 -1.44 -13.48
CA SER A 60 -11.06 -0.58 -14.53
C SER A 60 -10.63 -1.38 -15.76
N VAL A 61 -10.06 -2.57 -15.58
CA VAL A 61 -9.70 -3.48 -16.70
C VAL A 61 -10.94 -3.91 -17.48
N PHE A 62 -12.05 -4.22 -16.79
CA PHE A 62 -13.33 -4.56 -17.42
C PHE A 62 -14.12 -3.36 -17.96
N ASN A 63 -13.54 -2.15 -17.99
CA ASN A 63 -14.20 -0.91 -18.44
C ASN A 63 -15.46 -0.52 -17.63
N VAL A 64 -15.63 -1.02 -16.40
CA VAL A 64 -16.80 -0.70 -15.56
C VAL A 64 -16.70 0.71 -14.97
N VAL A 65 -15.49 1.17 -14.68
CA VAL A 65 -15.25 2.48 -14.05
C VAL A 65 -14.27 3.29 -14.91
N ASN A 66 -14.69 4.52 -15.26
CA ASN A 66 -13.86 5.52 -15.88
C ASN A 66 -13.63 6.67 -14.90
N TYR A 67 -12.40 7.15 -14.83
CA TYR A 67 -12.00 8.19 -13.90
C TYR A 67 -10.88 9.05 -14.51
N PRO A 68 -10.77 10.31 -14.10
CA PRO A 68 -9.66 11.16 -14.51
C PRO A 68 -8.38 10.78 -13.74
N VAL A 69 -7.37 10.28 -14.46
CA VAL A 69 -6.09 9.79 -13.89
C VAL A 69 -5.42 10.83 -12.98
N LYS A 70 -5.42 12.12 -13.38
CA LYS A 70 -4.87 13.23 -12.57
C LYS A 70 -5.41 13.27 -11.14
N TRP A 71 -6.71 13.02 -10.95
CA TRP A 71 -7.31 13.02 -9.61
C TRP A 71 -6.86 11.82 -8.78
N ILE A 72 -6.66 10.66 -9.39
CA ILE A 72 -6.18 9.49 -8.68
C ILE A 72 -4.71 9.65 -8.30
N GLU A 73 -3.88 10.15 -9.21
CA GLU A 73 -2.47 10.45 -8.95
C GLU A 73 -2.28 11.47 -7.82
N PHE A 74 -3.21 12.40 -7.65
CA PHE A 74 -3.28 13.32 -6.51
C PHE A 74 -3.78 12.64 -5.23
N LEU A 75 -4.84 11.84 -5.32
CA LEU A 75 -5.45 11.23 -4.14
C LEU A 75 -4.54 10.18 -3.49
N ILE A 76 -3.73 9.45 -4.27
CA ILE A 76 -2.76 8.48 -3.74
C ILE A 76 -1.85 9.10 -2.66
N PRO A 77 -1.04 10.14 -2.92
CA PRO A 77 -0.21 10.76 -1.90
C PRO A 77 -1.02 11.42 -0.77
N VAL A 78 -2.23 11.91 -1.04
CA VAL A 78 -3.15 12.38 0.02
C VAL A 78 -3.49 11.26 1.01
N THR A 79 -3.74 10.04 0.55
CA THR A 79 -3.98 8.90 1.48
C THR A 79 -2.75 8.59 2.34
N ILE A 80 -1.54 8.77 1.81
CA ILE A 80 -0.28 8.58 2.55
C ILE A 80 -0.14 9.68 3.61
N VAL A 81 -0.40 10.94 3.26
CA VAL A 81 -0.43 12.08 4.19
C VAL A 81 -1.40 11.80 5.34
N ILE A 82 -2.64 11.39 5.04
CA ILE A 82 -3.65 11.06 6.06
C ILE A 82 -3.15 9.93 6.96
N THR A 83 -2.53 8.89 6.39
CA THR A 83 -1.99 7.76 7.16
C THR A 83 -0.86 8.19 8.09
N ALA A 84 0.06 9.02 7.61
CA ALA A 84 1.16 9.57 8.41
C ALA A 84 0.65 10.48 9.54
N ILE A 85 -0.32 11.36 9.27
CA ILE A 85 -1.00 12.17 10.30
C ILE A 85 -1.67 11.27 11.34
N SER A 86 -2.33 10.19 10.91
CA SER A 86 -3.02 9.28 11.84
C SER A 86 -2.08 8.62 12.85
N ASN A 87 -0.79 8.46 12.51
CA ASN A 87 0.23 7.94 13.43
C ASN A 87 0.53 8.90 14.58
N VAL A 88 0.38 10.22 14.39
CA VAL A 88 0.61 11.24 15.44
C VAL A 88 -0.36 11.07 16.60
N PHE A 89 -1.59 10.63 16.31
CA PHE A 89 -2.65 10.43 17.30
C PHE A 89 -2.52 9.10 18.06
N VAL A 90 -1.56 8.23 17.71
CA VAL A 90 -1.33 6.98 18.44
C VAL A 90 -0.68 7.28 19.80
N LYS A 91 -1.46 7.14 20.87
CA LYS A 91 -0.99 7.34 22.26
C LYS A 91 -0.66 6.04 22.99
N LYS A 92 -1.37 4.96 22.68
CA LYS A 92 -1.19 3.64 23.29
C LYS A 92 -1.07 2.60 22.19
N PHE A 93 -0.07 1.72 22.31
CA PHE A 93 0.16 0.63 21.37
C PHE A 93 -0.60 -0.65 21.76
N ALA A 94 -1.77 -0.49 22.36
CA ALA A 94 -2.64 -1.58 22.78
C ALA A 94 -3.87 -1.62 21.86
N PHE A 95 -3.78 -2.41 20.79
CA PHE A 95 -4.85 -2.59 19.80
C PHE A 95 -5.85 -3.64 20.30
N LYS A 96 -6.75 -3.24 21.21
CA LYS A 96 -7.74 -4.14 21.86
C LYS A 96 -9.02 -4.38 21.04
N THR A 97 -9.32 -3.50 20.07
CA THR A 97 -10.52 -3.61 19.25
C THR A 97 -10.38 -4.74 18.24
N ARG A 98 -11.45 -5.52 18.04
CA ARG A 98 -11.48 -6.67 17.09
C ARG A 98 -11.41 -6.22 15.63
N PHE A 99 -12.04 -5.09 15.31
CA PHE A 99 -12.03 -4.46 13.98
C PHE A 99 -11.68 -2.98 14.11
N PRO A 100 -10.39 -2.64 14.22
CA PRO A 100 -9.96 -1.24 14.22
C PRO A 100 -10.29 -0.58 12.88
N VAL A 101 -10.70 0.70 12.93
CA VAL A 101 -11.04 1.53 11.77
C VAL A 101 -9.91 1.58 10.72
N ILE A 102 -8.67 1.34 11.14
CA ILE A 102 -7.51 1.25 10.24
C ILE A 102 -7.67 0.18 9.14
N TYR A 103 -8.39 -0.92 9.38
CA TYR A 103 -8.63 -1.94 8.36
C TYR A 103 -9.58 -1.43 7.27
N PHE A 104 -10.58 -0.63 7.65
CA PHE A 104 -11.44 0.04 6.69
C PHE A 104 -10.64 1.05 5.85
N PHE A 105 -9.78 1.86 6.48
CA PHE A 105 -8.91 2.78 5.75
C PHE A 105 -7.93 2.06 4.82
N ALA A 106 -7.36 0.93 5.25
CA ALA A 106 -6.48 0.11 4.40
C ALA A 106 -7.22 -0.36 3.13
N LEU A 107 -8.44 -0.91 3.29
CA LEU A 107 -9.30 -1.31 2.17
C LEU A 107 -9.64 -0.13 1.27
N PHE A 108 -10.11 0.98 1.84
CA PHE A 108 -10.55 2.16 1.09
C PHE A 108 -9.40 2.82 0.32
N PHE A 109 -8.24 2.96 0.95
CA PHE A 109 -7.05 3.48 0.28
C PHE A 109 -6.51 2.51 -0.78
N GLY A 110 -6.66 1.21 -0.57
CA GLY A 110 -6.42 0.19 -1.59
C GLY A 110 -7.25 0.45 -2.86
N LEU A 111 -8.54 0.75 -2.73
CA LEU A 111 -9.40 1.10 -3.87
C LEU A 111 -8.79 2.25 -4.69
N ILE A 112 -8.34 3.32 -4.02
CA ILE A 112 -7.75 4.49 -4.69
C ILE A 112 -6.44 4.12 -5.40
N HIS A 113 -5.55 3.39 -4.74
CA HIS A 113 -4.27 2.99 -5.32
C HIS A 113 -4.44 2.07 -6.54
N GLY A 114 -5.41 1.16 -6.50
CA GLY A 114 -5.69 0.25 -7.63
C GLY A 114 -6.04 0.97 -8.93
N LEU A 115 -6.68 2.14 -8.84
CA LEU A 115 -6.99 2.98 -9.99
C LEU A 115 -5.73 3.66 -10.58
N GLY A 116 -4.68 3.88 -9.79
CA GLY A 116 -3.46 4.54 -10.26
C GLY A 116 -2.69 3.70 -11.27
N PHE A 117 -2.76 2.37 -11.14
CA PHE A 117 -2.04 1.44 -12.01
C PHE A 117 -2.90 0.81 -13.10
N SER A 118 -4.23 0.88 -12.97
CA SER A 118 -5.11 0.07 -13.80
C SER A 118 -5.11 0.43 -15.28
N SER A 119 -4.80 1.67 -15.66
CA SER A 119 -4.66 2.06 -17.07
C SER A 119 -3.45 1.39 -17.73
N TYR A 120 -2.33 1.27 -17.01
CA TYR A 120 -1.15 0.55 -17.49
C TYR A 120 -1.39 -0.95 -17.51
N LEU A 121 -2.02 -1.51 -16.47
CA LEU A 121 -2.30 -2.94 -16.48
C LEU A 121 -3.29 -3.31 -17.58
N LYS A 122 -4.29 -2.47 -17.85
CA LYS A 122 -5.25 -2.66 -18.94
C LYS A 122 -4.60 -2.60 -20.33
N SER A 123 -3.52 -1.84 -20.53
CA SER A 123 -2.80 -1.86 -21.80
C SER A 123 -1.91 -3.10 -21.98
N LEU A 124 -1.52 -3.75 -20.88
CA LEU A 124 -0.79 -5.01 -20.88
C LEU A 124 -1.71 -6.23 -21.02
N LEU A 125 -2.84 -6.21 -20.31
CA LEU A 125 -3.88 -7.24 -20.37
C LEU A 125 -4.62 -7.08 -21.70
N GLY A 126 -4.21 -7.83 -22.73
CA GLY A 126 -4.91 -7.87 -24.02
C GLY A 126 -6.36 -8.40 -23.90
N THR A 127 -7.04 -8.55 -25.03
CA THR A 127 -8.42 -9.10 -25.11
C THR A 127 -8.50 -10.63 -24.92
N ASP A 128 -7.56 -11.22 -24.19
CA ASP A 128 -7.42 -12.68 -24.10
C ASP A 128 -8.32 -13.32 -23.05
N ARG A 129 -8.64 -14.60 -23.27
CA ARG A 129 -9.50 -15.43 -22.41
C ARG A 129 -8.92 -15.71 -21.01
N GLY A 130 -7.77 -15.10 -20.66
CA GLY A 130 -6.99 -15.35 -19.44
C GLY A 130 -6.97 -14.21 -18.40
N ILE A 131 -7.68 -13.10 -18.62
CA ILE A 131 -7.60 -11.88 -17.77
C ILE A 131 -7.75 -12.17 -16.27
N VAL A 132 -8.66 -13.06 -15.89
CA VAL A 132 -8.87 -13.43 -14.47
C VAL A 132 -7.61 -14.06 -13.87
N THR A 133 -6.99 -15.00 -14.58
CA THR A 133 -5.75 -15.66 -14.15
C THR A 133 -4.58 -14.68 -14.10
N GLN A 134 -4.51 -13.76 -15.06
CA GLN A 134 -3.48 -12.73 -15.13
C GLN A 134 -3.62 -11.73 -13.95
N LEU A 135 -4.85 -11.29 -13.65
CA LEU A 135 -5.16 -10.45 -12.48
C LEU A 135 -4.86 -11.17 -11.16
N LEU A 136 -5.21 -12.45 -11.06
CA LEU A 136 -4.90 -13.25 -9.87
C LEU A 136 -3.38 -13.35 -9.67
N ALA A 137 -2.63 -13.69 -10.73
CA ALA A 137 -1.18 -13.77 -10.68
C ALA A 137 -0.55 -12.43 -10.27
N PHE A 138 -1.01 -11.32 -10.86
CA PHE A 138 -0.59 -9.97 -10.51
C PHE A 138 -0.83 -9.66 -9.01
N ASN A 139 -2.03 -9.90 -8.50
CA ASN A 139 -2.35 -9.58 -7.10
C ASN A 139 -1.59 -10.46 -6.11
N LEU A 140 -1.33 -11.73 -6.44
CA LEU A 140 -0.44 -12.59 -5.64
C LEU A 140 1.00 -12.05 -5.62
N GLY A 141 1.51 -11.59 -6.76
CA GLY A 141 2.82 -10.95 -6.82
C GLY A 141 2.89 -9.67 -5.99
N LEU A 142 1.83 -8.86 -6.04
CA LEU A 142 1.67 -7.63 -5.28
C LEU A 142 1.66 -7.91 -3.77
N GLU A 143 0.88 -8.88 -3.30
CA GLU A 143 0.82 -9.24 -1.88
C GLU A 143 2.17 -9.75 -1.37
N VAL A 144 2.88 -10.58 -2.16
CA VAL A 144 4.26 -11.01 -1.83
C VAL A 144 5.22 -9.83 -1.72
N GLY A 145 5.16 -8.89 -2.67
CA GLY A 145 5.95 -7.66 -2.62
C GLY A 145 5.64 -6.81 -1.38
N GLN A 146 4.37 -6.69 -1.00
CA GLN A 146 3.95 -6.00 0.24
C GLN A 146 4.53 -6.67 1.49
N LEU A 147 4.48 -8.01 1.57
CA LEU A 147 5.01 -8.74 2.72
C LEU A 147 6.53 -8.57 2.88
N LEU A 148 7.26 -8.43 1.77
CA LEU A 148 8.70 -8.13 1.81
C LEU A 148 8.96 -6.72 2.38
N ILE A 149 8.21 -5.72 1.93
CA ILE A 149 8.28 -4.36 2.48
C ILE A 149 7.95 -4.37 3.97
N VAL A 150 6.86 -5.03 4.36
CA VAL A 150 6.47 -5.18 5.77
C VAL A 150 7.56 -5.82 6.60
N THR A 151 8.19 -6.88 6.09
CA THR A 151 9.28 -7.57 6.78
C THR A 151 10.46 -6.62 7.00
N ALA A 152 10.85 -5.86 5.99
CA ALA A 152 11.89 -4.84 6.11
C ALA A 152 11.53 -3.78 7.17
N VAL A 153 10.29 -3.27 7.15
CA VAL A 153 9.81 -2.29 8.14
C VAL A 153 9.86 -2.85 9.57
N LEU A 154 9.46 -4.10 9.77
CA LEU A 154 9.52 -4.75 11.08
C LEU A 154 10.96 -4.98 11.56
N LEU A 155 11.87 -5.38 10.67
CA LEU A 155 13.29 -5.53 10.99
C LEU A 155 13.92 -4.20 11.40
N ILE A 156 13.68 -3.14 10.62
CA ILE A 156 14.14 -1.79 10.93
C ILE A 156 13.56 -1.34 12.28
N SER A 157 12.26 -1.55 12.49
CA SER A 157 11.61 -1.20 13.75
C SER A 157 12.20 -1.95 14.94
N PHE A 158 12.53 -3.24 14.78
CA PHE A 158 13.19 -4.03 15.81
C PHE A 158 14.60 -3.51 16.13
N ILE A 159 15.37 -3.08 15.12
CA ILE A 159 16.69 -2.46 15.34
C ILE A 159 16.52 -1.17 16.16
N PHE A 160 15.66 -0.24 15.74
CA PHE A 160 15.53 1.04 16.41
C PHE A 160 14.88 0.95 17.80
N VAL A 161 13.79 0.19 17.93
CA VAL A 161 13.01 0.10 19.17
C VAL A 161 13.56 -0.98 20.10
N GLY A 162 13.97 -2.13 19.57
CA GLY A 162 14.45 -3.27 20.35
C GLY A 162 15.92 -3.17 20.73
N ILE A 163 16.80 -2.87 19.75
CA ILE A 163 18.25 -2.86 19.96
C ILE A 163 18.74 -1.48 20.43
N LEU A 164 18.42 -0.43 19.68
CA LEU A 164 18.83 0.95 19.98
C LEU A 164 17.98 1.60 21.08
N LYS A 165 16.91 0.91 21.53
CA LYS A 165 16.02 1.33 22.62
C LYS A 165 15.40 2.72 22.43
N ILE A 166 15.23 3.18 21.17
CA ILE A 166 14.46 4.38 20.87
C ILE A 166 13.00 4.14 21.28
N SER A 167 12.36 5.13 21.89
CA SER A 167 10.96 4.95 22.27
C SER A 167 10.11 4.69 21.02
N ARG A 168 9.19 3.73 21.12
CA ARG A 168 8.30 3.37 20.00
C ARG A 168 7.50 4.58 19.48
N ARG A 169 7.19 5.53 20.36
CA ARG A 169 6.50 6.78 20.00
C ARG A 169 7.41 7.70 19.17
N GLU A 170 8.65 7.93 19.59
CA GLU A 170 9.58 8.76 18.82
C GLU A 170 9.88 8.13 17.46
N TYR A 171 10.18 6.82 17.43
CA TYR A 171 10.40 6.10 16.18
C TYR A 171 9.20 6.26 15.22
N LEU A 172 7.98 6.06 15.74
CA LEU A 172 6.75 6.25 14.96
C LEU A 172 6.63 7.68 14.41
N LEU A 173 6.87 8.70 15.24
CA LEU A 173 6.72 10.11 14.87
C LEU A 173 7.77 10.56 13.87
N TRP A 174 9.04 10.21 14.07
CA TRP A 174 10.14 10.60 13.18
C TRP A 174 9.97 10.00 11.79
N VAL A 175 9.72 8.68 11.71
CA VAL A 175 9.53 8.02 10.42
C VAL A 175 8.23 8.50 9.74
N SER A 176 7.14 8.68 10.50
CA SER A 176 5.91 9.25 9.93
C SER A 176 6.08 10.69 9.46
N GLY A 177 6.91 11.50 10.14
CA GLY A 177 7.22 12.87 9.72
C GLY A 177 7.96 12.92 8.39
N GLY A 178 8.95 12.02 8.20
CA GLY A 178 9.63 11.88 6.91
C GLY A 178 8.70 11.46 5.79
N ILE A 179 7.85 10.45 6.05
CA ILE A 179 6.84 10.01 5.06
C ILE A 179 5.83 11.12 4.75
N PHE A 180 5.39 11.85 5.76
CA PHE A 180 4.48 12.99 5.59
C PHE A 180 5.09 14.05 4.67
N ALA A 181 6.35 14.44 4.89
CA ALA A 181 7.00 15.46 4.07
C ALA A 181 7.09 15.05 2.59
N LEU A 182 7.54 13.82 2.32
CA LEU A 182 7.61 13.28 0.96
C LEU A 182 6.23 13.19 0.31
N ALA A 183 5.25 12.65 1.02
CA ALA A 183 3.90 12.48 0.51
C ALA A 183 3.21 13.83 0.27
N LEU A 184 3.45 14.83 1.13
CA LEU A 184 2.91 16.18 0.96
C LEU A 184 3.51 16.83 -0.29
N GLN A 185 4.83 16.73 -0.48
CA GLN A 185 5.48 17.20 -1.70
C GLN A 185 4.85 16.56 -2.95
N MET A 186 4.71 15.23 -2.96
CA MET A 186 4.09 14.50 -4.08
C MET A 186 2.64 14.93 -4.32
N ALA A 187 1.87 15.18 -3.27
CA ALA A 187 0.49 15.68 -3.39
C ALA A 187 0.46 17.07 -4.03
N LEU A 188 1.35 17.98 -3.62
CA LEU A 188 1.45 19.33 -4.18
C LEU A 188 1.86 19.32 -5.66
N GLU A 189 2.82 18.47 -6.03
CA GLU A 189 3.28 18.31 -7.42
C GLU A 189 2.20 17.74 -8.35
N ARG A 190 1.30 16.92 -7.79
CA ARG A 190 0.24 16.23 -8.55
C ARG A 190 -1.12 16.89 -8.43
N ILE A 191 -1.21 18.14 -7.95
CA ILE A 191 -2.48 18.88 -7.89
C ILE A 191 -3.11 18.91 -9.29
N PRO A 192 -4.38 18.49 -9.45
CA PRO A 192 -5.05 18.53 -10.73
C PRO A 192 -5.13 19.99 -11.23
N SER A 193 -4.50 20.24 -12.37
CA SER A 193 -4.55 21.49 -13.13
C SER A 193 -5.27 21.30 -14.47
#